data_AF-A0A6N9J0L5-F1
#
_entry.id   AF-A0A6N9J0L5-F1
#
_cell.length_a   1.000
_cell.length_b   1.000
_cell.length_c   1.000
_cell.angle_alpha   90.00
_cell.angle_beta   90.00
_cell.angle_gamma   90.00
#
_symmetry.space_group_name_H-M   'P 1'
#
loop_
_entity.id
_entity.type
_entity.pdbx_description
1 polymer ?
#
loop_
_entity_poly.entity_id
_entity_poly.type
_entity_poly.pdbx_seq_one_letter_code
_entity_poly.pdbx_strand_id
1 'polypeptide(L)'
;MDDSFQEGRSNLDAFFQMFDWVDEDISELNEVEENEVGGYECLFIAFNNLRSYCRQIRLDFHQIEEQYLESVDPEQSDEKFWDQDPDATFTELDELAGFGKLLETIEKGFSEYEKFCEKSDEVFDEWHCVLIMYSFLRKYCDKIGIDYGLLQKEITALQDQMDEE
;
A
#
# COMPACT_ATOMS: atom_id res chain seq x y z
N MET A 1 12.45 35.02 -6.47
CA MET A 1 12.08 34.04 -5.42
C MET A 1 12.06 32.72 -6.14
N ASP A 2 12.87 31.78 -5.66
CA ASP A 2 13.28 30.55 -6.35
C ASP A 2 12.10 29.67 -6.78
N ASP A 3 11.96 29.50 -8.09
CA ASP A 3 11.17 28.46 -8.77
C ASP A 3 12.14 27.35 -9.19
N SER A 4 12.75 26.65 -8.22
CA SER A 4 13.79 25.66 -8.52
C SER A 4 13.80 24.48 -7.56
N PHE A 5 12.68 23.76 -7.43
CA PHE A 5 12.67 22.40 -6.85
C PHE A 5 11.48 21.58 -7.38
N GLN A 6 11.48 21.18 -8.66
CA GLN A 6 10.64 20.05 -9.13
C GLN A 6 10.97 19.55 -10.56
N GLU A 7 12.25 19.55 -10.94
CA GLU A 7 12.70 18.77 -12.10
C GLU A 7 13.51 17.57 -11.60
N GLY A 8 12.93 16.36 -11.63
CA GLY A 8 13.71 15.12 -11.56
C GLY A 8 13.30 14.02 -10.57
N ARG A 9 12.14 14.06 -9.91
CA ARG A 9 11.65 12.89 -9.13
C ARG A 9 10.89 11.94 -10.05
N SER A 10 11.33 10.68 -10.14
CA SER A 10 10.58 9.66 -10.87
C SER A 10 9.29 9.31 -10.12
N ASN A 11 8.31 8.73 -10.82
CA ASN A 11 7.10 8.22 -10.17
C ASN A 11 7.47 7.22 -9.06
N LEU A 12 8.44 6.34 -9.34
CA LEU A 12 8.97 5.40 -8.37
C LEU A 12 9.57 6.08 -7.12
N ASP A 13 10.34 7.16 -7.28
CA ASP A 13 10.84 7.92 -6.12
C ASP A 13 9.67 8.48 -5.30
N ALA A 14 8.66 9.03 -5.97
CA ALA A 14 7.46 9.58 -5.32
C ALA A 14 6.65 8.49 -4.60
N PHE A 15 6.61 7.26 -5.13
CA PHE A 15 6.01 6.11 -4.47
C PHE A 15 6.71 5.82 -3.13
N PHE A 16 8.04 5.73 -3.13
CA PHE A 16 8.77 5.43 -1.89
C PHE A 16 8.64 6.52 -0.84
N GLN A 17 8.57 7.80 -1.23
CA GLN A 17 8.26 8.85 -0.26
C GLN A 17 6.86 8.72 0.33
N MET A 18 5.87 8.36 -0.49
CA MET A 18 4.52 8.11 0.02
C MET A 18 4.54 6.93 1.00
N PHE A 19 5.30 5.87 0.68
CA PHE A 19 5.49 4.74 1.58
C PHE A 19 6.15 5.15 2.90
N ASP A 20 7.21 5.95 2.85
CA ASP A 20 7.88 6.48 4.05
C ASP A 20 6.93 7.36 4.88
N TRP A 21 6.12 8.22 4.25
CA TRP A 21 5.11 9.03 4.95
C TRP A 21 4.04 8.19 5.65
N VAL A 22 3.63 7.07 5.06
CA VAL A 22 2.70 6.15 5.72
C VAL A 22 3.31 5.57 6.99
N ASP A 23 4.59 5.19 6.96
CA ASP A 23 5.30 4.68 8.14
C ASP A 23 5.48 5.76 9.22
N GLU A 24 5.79 6.99 8.81
CA GLU A 24 5.88 8.16 9.70
C GLU A 24 4.51 8.46 10.36
N ASP A 25 3.43 8.58 9.58
CA ASP A 25 2.07 8.85 10.07
C ASP A 25 1.63 7.81 11.11
N ILE A 26 1.95 6.54 10.87
CA ILE A 26 1.61 5.43 11.78
C ILE A 26 2.46 5.44 13.03
N SER A 27 3.74 5.82 12.92
CA SER A 27 4.61 6.01 14.08
C SER A 27 4.10 7.15 14.97
N GLU A 28 3.64 8.26 14.38
CA GLU A 28 3.05 9.38 15.11
C GLU A 28 1.77 8.98 15.86
N LEU A 29 0.94 8.12 15.27
CA LEU A 29 -0.26 7.60 15.96
C LEU A 29 0.08 6.87 17.26
N ASN A 30 1.25 6.22 17.33
CA ASN A 30 1.72 5.49 18.51
C ASN A 30 2.26 6.41 19.63
N GLU A 31 2.65 7.65 19.31
CA GLU A 31 3.22 8.59 20.28
C GLU A 31 2.16 9.28 21.16
N VAL A 32 0.89 9.23 20.75
CA VAL A 32 -0.21 9.91 21.44
C VAL A 32 -0.93 8.91 22.36
N GLU A 33 -0.64 8.95 23.66
CA GLU A 33 -1.26 8.08 24.69
C GLU A 33 -2.81 8.13 24.74
N GLU A 34 -3.43 9.16 24.14
CA GLU A 34 -4.89 9.33 24.07
C GLU A 34 -5.53 8.85 22.76
N ASN A 35 -4.75 8.43 21.76
CA ASN A 35 -5.30 7.86 20.53
C ASN A 35 -5.80 6.44 20.82
N GLU A 36 -7.11 6.27 20.93
CA GLU A 36 -7.74 4.96 20.73
C GLU A 36 -7.60 4.59 19.24
N VAL A 37 -6.39 4.18 18.83
CA VAL A 37 -6.19 3.48 17.55
C VAL A 37 -6.89 2.14 17.69
N GLY A 38 -8.00 1.99 17.00
CA GLY A 38 -9.01 1.01 17.34
C GLY A 38 -10.01 0.81 16.22
N GLY A 39 -9.56 0.18 15.14
CA GLY A 39 -10.46 -0.29 14.09
C GLY A 39 -9.69 -0.71 12.86
N TYR A 40 -9.23 0.27 12.10
CA TYR A 40 -8.49 0.11 10.85
C TYR A 40 -7.83 1.43 10.42
N GLU A 41 -7.51 2.34 11.35
CA GLU A 41 -6.92 3.64 11.01
C GLU A 41 -5.63 3.48 10.20
N CYS A 42 -4.78 2.49 10.54
CA CYS A 42 -3.53 2.27 9.80
C CYS A 42 -3.80 1.86 8.35
N LEU A 43 -4.79 0.98 8.14
CA LEU A 43 -5.26 0.58 6.81
C LEU A 43 -5.86 1.78 6.05
N PHE A 44 -6.64 2.62 6.72
CA PHE A 44 -7.23 3.81 6.13
C PHE A 44 -6.15 4.76 5.62
N ILE A 45 -5.15 5.08 6.46
CA ILE A 45 -4.02 5.94 6.11
C ILE A 45 -3.28 5.37 4.90
N ALA A 46 -2.92 4.09 4.94
CA ALA A 46 -2.15 3.47 3.87
C ALA A 46 -2.92 3.42 2.54
N PHE A 47 -4.19 2.99 2.53
CA PHE A 47 -4.98 2.99 1.30
C PHE A 47 -5.29 4.39 0.78
N ASN A 48 -5.55 5.36 1.66
CA ASN A 48 -5.80 6.74 1.27
C ASN A 48 -4.56 7.36 0.60
N ASN A 49 -3.38 7.17 1.19
CA ASN A 49 -2.11 7.63 0.63
C ASN A 49 -1.79 6.92 -0.70
N LEU A 50 -1.97 5.60 -0.77
CA LEU A 50 -1.76 4.83 -2.00
C LEU A 50 -2.68 5.31 -3.14
N ARG A 51 -3.97 5.53 -2.87
CA ARG A 51 -4.92 6.05 -3.86
C ARG A 51 -4.59 7.48 -4.28
N SER A 52 -4.20 8.32 -3.32
CA SER A 52 -3.78 9.69 -3.60
C SER A 52 -2.55 9.72 -4.51
N TYR A 53 -1.56 8.86 -4.24
CA TYR A 53 -0.40 8.67 -5.10
C TYR A 53 -0.81 8.26 -6.53
N CYS A 54 -1.65 7.23 -6.67
CA CYS A 54 -2.10 6.76 -7.98
C CYS A 54 -2.78 7.88 -8.78
N ARG A 55 -3.62 8.68 -8.12
CA ARG A 55 -4.26 9.85 -8.72
C ARG A 55 -3.24 10.91 -9.16
N GLN A 56 -2.21 11.19 -8.35
CA GLN A 56 -1.18 12.18 -8.68
C GLN A 56 -0.42 11.81 -9.95
N ILE A 57 -0.05 10.53 -10.09
CA ILE A 57 0.68 10.03 -11.28
C ILE A 57 -0.23 9.57 -12.42
N ARG A 58 -1.56 9.71 -12.27
CA ARG A 58 -2.59 9.25 -13.22
C ARG A 58 -2.53 7.76 -13.54
N LEU A 59 -2.16 6.97 -12.53
CA LEU A 59 -2.22 5.52 -12.55
C LEU A 59 -3.66 5.09 -12.29
N ASP A 60 -4.20 4.25 -13.17
CA ASP A 60 -5.57 3.73 -13.03
C ASP A 60 -5.63 2.68 -11.92
N PHE A 61 -6.13 3.08 -10.76
CA PHE A 61 -6.21 2.20 -9.60
C PHE A 61 -7.10 0.98 -9.86
N HIS A 62 -8.10 1.09 -10.75
CA HIS A 62 -8.97 -0.03 -11.08
C HIS A 62 -8.20 -1.18 -11.72
N GLN A 63 -7.22 -0.87 -12.58
CA GLN A 63 -6.36 -1.86 -13.20
C GLN A 63 -5.48 -2.61 -12.17
N ILE A 64 -5.08 -1.95 -11.07
CA ILE A 64 -4.39 -2.62 -9.95
C ILE A 64 -5.33 -3.61 -9.26
N GLU A 65 -6.58 -3.22 -9.03
CA GLU A 65 -7.58 -4.08 -8.42
C GLU A 65 -7.88 -5.31 -9.29
N GLU A 66 -8.07 -5.12 -10.59
CA GLU A 66 -8.27 -6.21 -11.56
C GLU A 66 -7.07 -7.17 -11.56
N GLN A 67 -5.84 -6.65 -11.65
CA GLN A 67 -4.64 -7.47 -11.66
C GLN A 67 -4.46 -8.27 -10.36
N TYR A 68 -4.82 -7.68 -9.21
CA TYR A 68 -4.84 -8.40 -7.94
C TYR A 68 -5.86 -9.54 -7.98
N LEU A 69 -7.10 -9.27 -8.41
CA LEU A 69 -8.17 -10.27 -8.47
C LEU A 69 -7.80 -11.45 -9.38
N GLU A 70 -7.22 -11.19 -10.55
CA GLU A 70 -6.70 -12.23 -11.44
C GLU A 70 -5.63 -13.09 -10.77
N SER A 71 -4.82 -12.47 -9.90
CA SER A 71 -3.72 -13.17 -9.27
C SER A 71 -4.10 -14.03 -8.06
N VAL A 72 -5.21 -13.69 -7.40
CA VAL A 72 -5.80 -14.51 -6.32
C VAL A 72 -6.84 -15.50 -6.83
N ASP A 73 -7.30 -15.37 -8.08
CA ASP A 73 -8.20 -16.32 -8.72
C ASP A 73 -7.47 -17.65 -8.97
N PRO A 74 -7.86 -18.76 -8.32
CA PRO A 74 -7.20 -20.05 -8.49
C PRO A 74 -7.38 -20.64 -9.90
N GLU A 75 -8.32 -20.15 -10.71
CA GLU A 75 -8.48 -20.57 -12.10
C GLU A 75 -7.52 -19.84 -13.05
N GLN A 76 -6.93 -18.71 -12.62
CA GLN A 76 -6.11 -17.83 -13.44
C GLN A 76 -4.70 -17.58 -12.88
N SER A 77 -4.41 -18.05 -11.65
CA SER A 77 -3.11 -17.81 -11.02
C SER A 77 -2.02 -18.70 -11.63
N ASP A 78 -1.06 -18.07 -12.32
CA ASP A 78 0.26 -18.66 -12.53
C ASP A 78 0.97 -18.56 -11.17
N GLU A 79 1.02 -19.68 -10.43
CA GLU A 79 1.40 -19.86 -9.00
C GLU A 79 2.69 -19.17 -8.50
N LYS A 80 3.45 -18.45 -9.33
CA LYS A 80 4.87 -18.13 -9.07
C LYS A 80 5.19 -16.75 -8.52
N PHE A 81 4.31 -15.75 -8.63
CA PHE A 81 4.63 -14.39 -8.16
C PHE A 81 4.24 -14.16 -6.69
N TRP A 82 3.20 -14.84 -6.20
CA TRP A 82 2.57 -14.59 -4.89
C TRP A 82 2.85 -15.65 -3.82
N ASP A 83 3.76 -16.58 -4.09
CA ASP A 83 4.17 -17.65 -3.17
C ASP A 83 4.96 -17.13 -1.94
N GLN A 84 5.16 -15.81 -1.85
CA GLN A 84 5.49 -15.15 -0.59
C GLN A 84 4.31 -15.30 0.37
N ASP A 85 4.36 -16.37 1.17
CA ASP A 85 3.47 -16.62 2.30
C ASP A 85 3.46 -15.38 3.22
N PRO A 86 2.43 -14.52 3.12
CA PRO A 86 2.31 -13.37 4.00
C PRO A 86 1.81 -13.84 5.38
N ASP A 87 1.39 -15.09 5.53
CA ASP A 87 0.62 -15.56 6.67
C ASP A 87 1.49 -15.77 7.92
N ALA A 88 2.81 -15.87 7.75
CA ALA A 88 3.75 -16.19 8.82
C ALA A 88 3.93 -15.10 9.91
N THR A 89 3.45 -13.86 9.71
CA THR A 89 3.86 -12.73 10.57
C THR A 89 2.75 -11.98 11.33
N PHE A 90 1.47 -12.14 10.98
CA PHE A 90 0.42 -11.23 11.51
C PHE A 90 -0.39 -11.78 12.70
N THR A 91 0.26 -12.37 13.71
CA THR A 91 -0.41 -12.93 14.91
C THR A 91 -0.59 -11.94 16.06
N GLU A 92 -0.37 -10.64 15.85
CA GLU A 92 -0.41 -9.65 16.93
C GLU A 92 -1.81 -9.04 17.10
N LEU A 93 -2.23 -8.90 18.36
CA LEU A 93 -3.54 -8.36 18.77
C LEU A 93 -3.58 -6.81 18.79
N ASP A 94 -2.42 -6.17 18.65
CA ASP A 94 -2.26 -4.72 18.62
C ASP A 94 -2.21 -4.25 17.16
N GLU A 95 -3.09 -3.31 16.78
CA GLU A 95 -3.22 -2.83 15.41
C GLU A 95 -1.90 -2.22 14.91
N LEU A 96 -1.28 -1.36 15.71
CA LEU A 96 -0.04 -0.66 15.35
C LEU A 96 1.12 -1.64 15.17
N ALA A 97 1.33 -2.55 16.11
CA ALA A 97 2.40 -3.55 15.99
C ALA A 97 2.15 -4.54 14.85
N GLY A 98 0.88 -4.93 14.64
CA GLY A 98 0.48 -5.77 13.51
C GLY A 98 0.72 -5.09 12.16
N PHE A 99 0.43 -3.79 12.08
CA PHE A 99 0.59 -3.00 10.87
C PHE A 99 2.06 -2.63 10.59
N GLY A 100 2.87 -2.33 11.62
CA GLY A 100 4.31 -2.11 11.46
C GLY A 100 4.98 -3.33 10.81
N LYS A 101 4.64 -4.55 11.25
CA LYS A 101 5.11 -5.79 10.60
C LYS A 101 4.63 -5.94 9.15
N LEU A 102 3.44 -5.43 8.83
CA LEU A 102 2.93 -5.41 7.46
C LEU A 102 3.79 -4.50 6.58
N LEU A 103 4.14 -3.30 7.05
CA LEU A 103 5.03 -2.40 6.33
C LEU A 103 6.42 -3.02 6.11
N GLU A 104 7.02 -3.62 7.14
CA GLU A 104 8.30 -4.36 7.00
C GLU A 104 8.20 -5.48 5.94
N THR A 105 7.06 -6.18 5.90
CA THR A 105 6.82 -7.25 4.93
C THR A 105 6.68 -6.69 3.50
N ILE A 106 5.99 -5.56 3.36
CA ILE A 106 5.85 -4.86 2.08
C ILE A 106 7.21 -4.36 1.57
N GLU A 107 8.03 -3.76 2.43
CA GLU A 107 9.39 -3.30 2.10
C GLU A 107 10.27 -4.46 1.63
N LYS A 108 10.19 -5.60 2.33
CA LYS A 108 10.85 -6.83 1.91
C LYS A 108 10.34 -7.30 0.54
N GLY A 109 9.04 -7.20 0.29
CA GLY A 109 8.42 -7.48 -1.02
C GLY A 109 9.03 -6.63 -2.14
N PHE A 110 9.21 -5.33 -1.92
CA PHE A 110 9.90 -4.45 -2.88
C PHE A 110 11.35 -4.88 -3.11
N SER A 111 12.08 -5.19 -2.04
CA SER A 111 13.48 -5.65 -2.13
C SER A 111 13.63 -6.97 -2.89
N GLU A 112 12.67 -7.89 -2.76
CA GLU A 112 12.67 -9.15 -3.51
C GLU A 112 12.32 -8.93 -4.98
N TYR A 113 11.38 -8.03 -5.27
CA TYR A 113 11.00 -7.65 -6.63
C TYR A 113 12.13 -6.90 -7.35
N GLU A 114 12.85 -5.99 -6.68
CA GLU A 114 14.04 -5.33 -7.22
C GLU A 114 15.10 -6.34 -7.65
N LYS A 115 15.46 -7.28 -6.76
CA LYS A 115 16.41 -8.36 -7.05
C LYS A 115 15.94 -9.30 -8.16
N PHE A 116 14.63 -9.43 -8.36
CA PHE A 116 14.06 -10.19 -9.46
C PHE A 116 14.28 -9.45 -10.78
N CYS A 117 13.98 -8.14 -10.83
CA CYS A 117 14.19 -7.29 -12.00
C CYS A 117 15.67 -7.22 -12.41
N GLU A 118 16.60 -7.14 -11.44
CA GLU A 118 18.05 -7.19 -11.72
C GLU A 118 18.51 -8.47 -12.45
N LYS A 119 17.73 -9.56 -12.32
CA LYS A 119 18.05 -10.89 -12.88
C LYS A 119 17.19 -11.25 -14.09
N SER A 120 16.22 -10.42 -14.45
CA SER A 120 15.29 -10.62 -15.56
C SER A 120 15.38 -9.45 -16.55
N ASP A 121 14.56 -9.50 -17.59
CA ASP A 121 14.38 -8.37 -18.52
C ASP A 121 13.24 -7.43 -18.05
N GLU A 122 12.72 -7.64 -16.83
CA GLU A 122 11.63 -6.83 -16.25
C GLU A 122 12.16 -5.51 -15.68
N VAL A 123 11.29 -4.50 -15.64
CA VAL A 123 11.62 -3.16 -15.13
C VAL A 123 11.07 -3.02 -13.72
N PHE A 124 11.93 -2.60 -12.80
CA PHE A 124 11.49 -2.18 -11.47
C PHE A 124 10.79 -0.82 -11.58
N ASP A 125 9.46 -0.82 -11.51
CA ASP A 125 8.62 0.35 -11.75
C ASP A 125 7.58 0.58 -10.63
N GLU A 126 6.95 1.75 -10.69
CA GLU A 126 5.93 2.13 -9.72
C GLU A 126 4.67 1.26 -9.79
N TRP A 127 4.35 0.73 -10.97
CA TRP A 127 3.13 -0.03 -11.18
C TRP A 127 3.15 -1.31 -10.34
N HIS A 128 4.26 -2.05 -10.42
CA HIS A 128 4.45 -3.26 -9.64
C HIS A 128 4.63 -2.97 -8.15
N CYS A 129 5.29 -1.87 -7.79
CA CYS A 129 5.38 -1.44 -6.40
C CYS A 129 3.99 -1.14 -5.80
N VAL A 130 3.12 -0.43 -6.51
CA VAL A 130 1.72 -0.20 -6.12
C VAL A 130 0.97 -1.53 -5.99
N LEU A 131 1.12 -2.43 -6.96
CA LEU A 131 0.48 -3.74 -6.94
C LEU A 131 0.93 -4.59 -5.73
N ILE A 132 2.21 -4.59 -5.41
CA ILE A 132 2.77 -5.28 -4.24
C ILE A 132 2.12 -4.71 -2.96
N MET A 133 2.22 -3.40 -2.74
CA MET A 133 1.67 -2.76 -1.54
C MET A 133 0.16 -3.01 -1.41
N TYR A 134 -0.59 -2.79 -2.49
CA TYR A 134 -2.03 -3.06 -2.55
C TYR A 134 -2.36 -4.49 -2.15
N SER A 135 -1.64 -5.47 -2.70
CA SER A 135 -1.90 -6.89 -2.47
C SER A 135 -1.69 -7.29 -1.01
N PHE A 136 -0.63 -6.79 -0.38
CA PHE A 136 -0.36 -7.03 1.04
C PHE A 136 -1.41 -6.36 1.93
N LEU A 137 -1.77 -5.09 1.68
CA LEU A 137 -2.83 -4.40 2.41
C LEU A 137 -4.17 -5.12 2.27
N ARG A 138 -4.50 -5.58 1.05
CA ARG A 138 -5.76 -6.28 0.79
C ARG A 138 -5.82 -7.63 1.49
N LYS A 139 -4.74 -8.42 1.47
CA LYS A 139 -4.63 -9.66 2.25
C LYS A 139 -4.71 -9.41 3.75
N TYR A 140 -4.14 -8.31 4.24
CA TYR A 140 -4.22 -7.95 5.65
C TYR A 140 -5.66 -7.64 6.08
N CYS A 141 -6.42 -6.87 5.30
CA CYS A 141 -7.85 -6.66 5.54
C CYS A 141 -8.62 -7.99 5.69
N ASP A 142 -8.39 -8.96 4.80
CA ASP A 142 -9.07 -10.26 4.87
C ASP A 142 -8.70 -11.02 6.14
N LYS A 143 -7.43 -10.93 6.57
CA LYS A 143 -6.94 -11.58 7.77
C LYS A 143 -7.55 -11.03 9.05
N ILE A 144 -7.66 -9.71 9.18
CA ILE A 144 -8.24 -9.07 10.36
C ILE A 144 -9.76 -8.86 10.26
N GLY A 145 -10.39 -9.28 9.15
CA GLY A 145 -11.84 -9.26 8.96
C GLY A 145 -12.42 -7.88 8.63
N ILE A 146 -11.62 -6.98 8.05
CA ILE A 146 -12.06 -5.65 7.63
C ILE A 146 -12.73 -5.71 6.27
N ASP A 147 -13.91 -5.09 6.15
CA ASP A 147 -14.62 -4.94 4.89
C ASP A 147 -13.93 -3.89 4.01
N TYR A 148 -13.12 -4.35 3.07
CA TYR A 148 -12.45 -3.49 2.09
C TYR A 148 -13.42 -2.64 1.27
N GLY A 149 -14.61 -3.15 0.94
CA GLY A 149 -15.60 -2.40 0.17
C GLY A 149 -16.18 -1.23 0.96
N LEU A 150 -16.30 -1.37 2.28
CA LEU A 150 -16.64 -0.26 3.17
C LEU A 150 -15.48 0.73 3.29
N LEU A 151 -14.27 0.23 3.54
CA LEU A 151 -13.05 1.05 3.64
C LEU A 151 -12.85 1.95 2.41
N GLN A 152 -13.01 1.39 1.21
CA GLN A 152 -12.88 2.14 -0.04
C GLN A 152 -13.95 3.22 -0.21
N LYS A 153 -15.17 2.98 0.27
CA LYS A 153 -16.23 4.00 0.22
C LYS A 153 -15.90 5.18 1.12
N GLU A 154 -15.39 4.91 2.31
CA GLU A 154 -15.02 5.96 3.27
C GLU A 154 -13.85 6.79 2.75
N ILE A 155 -12.81 6.15 2.20
CA ILE A 155 -11.68 6.84 1.56
C ILE A 155 -12.17 7.71 0.40
N THR A 156 -13.04 7.18 -0.47
CA THR A 156 -13.60 7.94 -1.59
C THR A 156 -14.37 9.16 -1.10
N ALA A 157 -15.23 8.98 -0.08
CA ALA A 157 -16.01 10.08 0.48
C ALA A 157 -15.12 11.18 1.10
N LEU A 158 -13.98 10.83 1.69
CA LEU A 158 -13.01 11.79 2.21
C LEU A 158 -12.32 12.54 1.06
N GLN A 159 -11.84 11.81 0.05
CA GLN A 159 -11.14 12.41 -1.09
C GLN A 159 -12.06 13.34 -1.91
N ASP A 160 -13.33 12.98 -2.08
CA ASP A 160 -14.33 13.83 -2.74
C ASP A 160 -14.57 15.13 -1.95
N GLN A 161 -14.62 15.07 -0.61
CA GLN A 161 -14.76 16.27 0.23
C GLN A 161 -13.57 17.22 0.09
N MET A 162 -12.35 16.68 0.00
CA MET A 162 -11.14 17.48 -0.17
C MET A 162 -11.04 18.14 -1.57
N ASP A 163 -11.69 17.56 -2.57
CA ASP A 163 -11.75 18.12 -3.94
C ASP A 163 -12.80 19.23 -4.10
N GLU A 164 -13.78 19.30 -3.19
CA GLU A 164 -14.82 20.32 -3.18
C GLU A 164 -14.36 21.64 -2.52
N GLU A 165 -13.20 21.66 -1.85
CA GLU A 165 -12.55 22.84 -1.24
C GLU A 165 -11.56 23.56 -2.16
#